data_AF-A0A520IS87-F1
#
_entry.id   AF-A0A520IS87-F1
#
_cell.length_a   1.000
_cell.length_b   1.000
_cell.length_c   1.000
_cell.angle_alpha   90.00
_cell.angle_beta   90.00
_cell.angle_gamma   90.00
#
_symmetry.space_group_name_H-M   'P 1'
#
loop_
_entity.id
_entity.type
_entity.pdbx_description
1 polymer ?
#
loop_
_entity_poly.entity_id
_entity_poly.type
_entity_poly.pdbx_seq_one_letter_code
_entity_poly.pdbx_strand_id
1 'polypeptide(L)'
;MKNYYILLLMSLAFLSIKVHAQSRYKTRELSILAKTWGHLKYHHPGIATGKHNWDSILISSIDNILISKKSGQVKTELCRLFKIAGENNATELIAKNMHSISLKNYDNSWIGKSRILSDEQKRLLIFNTEHPYNGLNFYAQADPDNDSTVFTPNEKQYTEMRYPDVNYRLLGLFRFWNVINYYYPYKYAIGKPWHSVLHEMIPIMIKATDTLSYHRALAKMSATINDSHGSVWPSVFTSFTGKYSPPFNFALIDGKAVVNKIVDSSLCSGSNIQVGSVIYAIDGISIKRRISENLAYVPASNYGGKIKTMHAFMLNTFTNASQQSLEWTYLQTPQFTF
;
A
#
# COMPACT_ATOMS: atom_id res chain seq x y z
N MET A 1 20.89 -24.59 37.26
CA MET A 1 20.40 -24.63 35.86
C MET A 1 19.23 -23.67 35.58
N LYS A 2 18.16 -23.65 36.39
CA LYS A 2 17.00 -22.73 36.20
C LYS A 2 17.35 -21.24 36.04
N ASN A 3 18.31 -20.72 36.83
CA ASN A 3 18.69 -19.30 36.79
C ASN A 3 19.42 -18.89 35.49
N TYR A 4 20.13 -19.81 34.83
CA TYR A 4 20.80 -19.55 33.55
C TYR A 4 19.80 -19.45 32.39
N TYR A 5 18.72 -20.23 32.41
CA TYR A 5 17.63 -20.12 31.43
C TYR A 5 16.86 -18.80 31.56
N ILE A 6 16.65 -18.30 32.78
CA ILE A 6 16.00 -17.01 33.01
C ILE A 6 16.89 -15.86 32.50
N LEU A 7 18.20 -15.89 32.78
CA LEU A 7 19.15 -14.89 32.27
C LEU A 7 19.27 -14.92 30.74
N LEU A 8 19.25 -16.12 30.13
CA LEU A 8 19.24 -16.29 28.67
C LEU A 8 17.93 -15.78 28.03
N LEU A 9 16.78 -16.07 28.64
CA LEU A 9 15.47 -15.58 28.17
C LEU A 9 15.36 -14.05 28.31
N MET A 10 15.87 -13.47 29.40
CA MET A 10 15.91 -12.02 29.56
C MET A 10 16.84 -11.37 28.54
N SER A 11 18.04 -11.93 28.27
CA SER A 11 18.96 -11.36 27.28
C SER A 11 18.40 -11.43 25.85
N LEU A 12 17.71 -12.51 25.48
CA LEU A 12 16.98 -12.64 24.22
C LEU A 12 15.81 -11.65 24.11
N ALA A 13 15.06 -11.43 25.20
CA ALA A 13 14.02 -10.41 25.27
C ALA A 13 14.60 -8.99 25.09
N PHE A 14 15.71 -8.65 25.75
CA PHE A 14 16.39 -7.37 25.55
C PHE A 14 16.93 -7.18 24.13
N LEU A 15 17.44 -8.22 23.50
CA LEU A 15 17.94 -8.17 22.12
C LEU A 15 16.79 -7.92 21.13
N SER A 16 15.67 -8.63 21.27
CA SER A 16 14.47 -8.46 20.43
C SER A 16 13.83 -7.08 20.57
N ILE A 17 13.77 -6.52 21.79
CA ILE A 17 13.27 -5.14 22.03
C ILE A 17 14.16 -4.13 21.30
N LYS A 18 15.49 -4.26 21.38
CA LYS A 18 16.44 -3.36 20.69
C LYS A 18 16.28 -3.43 19.17
N VAL A 19 16.18 -4.63 18.59
CA VAL A 19 15.97 -4.82 17.15
C VAL A 19 14.64 -4.22 16.69
N HIS A 20 13.56 -4.44 17.46
CA HIS A 20 12.25 -3.87 17.13
C HIS A 20 12.23 -2.34 17.22
N ALA A 21 12.86 -1.76 18.25
CA ALA A 21 12.97 -0.31 18.39
C ALA A 21 13.78 0.33 17.25
N GLN A 22 14.90 -0.30 16.85
CA GLN A 22 15.72 0.17 15.73
C GLN A 22 14.97 0.08 14.40
N SER A 23 14.24 -1.01 14.18
CA SER A 23 13.37 -1.17 13.00
C SER A 23 12.30 -0.07 12.96
N ARG A 24 11.61 0.18 14.07
CA ARG A 24 10.58 1.23 14.17
C ARG A 24 11.15 2.63 13.93
N TYR A 25 12.36 2.90 14.42
CA TYR A 25 13.03 4.17 14.19
C TYR A 25 13.38 4.36 12.71
N LYS A 26 14.00 3.36 12.07
CA LYS A 26 14.34 3.40 10.65
C LYS A 26 13.10 3.57 9.75
N THR A 27 11.99 2.93 10.11
CA THR A 27 10.69 3.17 9.46
C THR A 27 10.24 4.63 9.55
N ARG A 28 10.42 5.28 10.71
CA ARG A 28 10.07 6.70 10.87
C ARG A 28 10.99 7.61 10.04
N GLU A 29 12.29 7.30 9.99
CA GLU A 29 13.26 8.01 9.15
C GLU A 29 12.88 7.91 7.67
N LEU A 30 12.66 6.70 7.15
CA LEU A 30 12.20 6.47 5.79
C LEU A 30 10.86 7.15 5.49
N SER A 31 9.95 7.22 6.47
CA SER A 31 8.68 7.94 6.33
C SER A 31 8.91 9.46 6.16
N ILE A 32 9.85 10.04 6.90
CA ILE A 32 10.21 11.47 6.78
C ILE A 32 10.92 11.74 5.46
N LEU A 33 11.80 10.84 5.01
CA LEU A 33 12.41 10.90 3.69
C LEU A 33 11.36 10.90 2.58
N ALA A 34 10.42 9.94 2.60
CA ALA A 34 9.36 9.81 1.60
C ALA A 34 8.55 11.11 1.44
N LYS A 35 8.17 11.71 2.57
CA LYS A 35 7.37 12.92 2.62
C LYS A 35 8.13 14.14 2.14
N THR A 36 9.39 14.29 2.58
CA THR A 36 10.25 15.40 2.16
C THR A 36 10.58 15.32 0.67
N TRP A 37 10.94 14.13 0.19
CA TRP A 37 11.23 13.90 -1.23
C TRP A 37 10.05 14.25 -2.14
N GLY A 38 8.84 13.81 -1.77
CA GLY A 38 7.64 14.12 -2.54
C GLY A 38 7.18 15.57 -2.40
N HIS A 39 7.35 16.18 -1.22
CA HIS A 39 7.12 17.61 -1.03
C HIS A 39 7.96 18.44 -2.00
N LEU A 40 9.27 18.20 -2.04
CA LEU A 40 10.17 18.84 -2.99
C LEU A 40 9.81 18.53 -4.45
N LYS A 41 9.46 17.28 -4.75
CA LYS A 41 9.05 16.84 -6.10
C LYS A 41 7.89 17.66 -6.68
N TYR A 42 6.92 17.99 -5.84
CA TYR A 42 5.69 18.66 -6.28
C TYR A 42 5.67 20.18 -6.03
N HIS A 43 6.48 20.69 -5.09
CA HIS A 43 6.45 22.11 -4.70
C HIS A 43 7.73 22.88 -5.02
N HIS A 44 8.91 22.26 -5.08
CA HIS A 44 10.16 23.01 -5.21
C HIS A 44 10.51 23.30 -6.69
N PRO A 45 10.71 24.55 -7.12
CA PRO A 45 10.97 24.89 -8.53
C PRO A 45 12.22 24.19 -9.10
N GLY A 46 13.30 24.08 -8.31
CA GLY A 46 14.51 23.36 -8.73
C GLY A 46 14.30 21.87 -9.01
N ILE A 47 13.24 21.25 -8.46
CA ILE A 47 12.94 19.82 -8.66
C ILE A 47 11.78 19.62 -9.62
N ALA A 48 10.67 20.35 -9.41
CA ALA A 48 9.44 20.23 -10.17
C ALA A 48 9.59 20.48 -11.67
N THR A 49 10.68 21.12 -12.13
CA THR A 49 11.01 21.29 -13.55
C THR A 49 11.71 20.09 -14.19
N GLY A 50 11.99 19.01 -13.45
CA GLY A 50 12.60 17.79 -14.00
C GLY A 50 14.12 17.85 -14.26
N LYS A 51 14.82 18.87 -13.74
CA LYS A 51 16.27 19.07 -13.95
C LYS A 51 17.15 17.96 -13.36
N HIS A 52 16.62 17.20 -12.42
CA HIS A 52 17.34 16.15 -11.71
C HIS A 52 16.66 14.79 -11.90
N ASN A 53 17.47 13.74 -11.98
CA ASN A 53 16.97 12.38 -11.84
C ASN A 53 16.61 12.12 -10.37
N TRP A 54 15.41 12.57 -9.99
CA TRP A 54 14.95 12.63 -8.62
C TRP A 54 14.74 11.24 -7.99
N ASP A 55 14.46 10.21 -8.80
CA ASP A 55 14.39 8.83 -8.33
C ASP A 55 15.77 8.29 -7.94
N SER A 56 16.81 8.52 -8.75
CA SER A 56 18.17 8.08 -8.41
C SER A 56 18.68 8.73 -7.12
N ILE A 57 18.33 10.00 -6.89
CA ILE A 57 18.64 10.70 -5.63
C ILE A 57 17.92 10.06 -4.45
N LEU A 58 16.65 9.67 -4.62
CA LEU A 58 15.90 8.98 -3.58
C LEU A 58 16.46 7.60 -3.28
N ILE A 59 16.73 6.80 -4.32
CA ILE A 59 17.28 5.45 -4.18
C ILE A 59 18.58 5.48 -3.39
N SER A 60 19.49 6.40 -3.71
CA SER A 60 20.74 6.59 -2.95
C SER A 60 20.48 6.97 -1.48
N SER A 61 19.47 7.81 -1.22
CA SER A 61 19.11 8.20 0.16
C SER A 61 18.51 7.03 0.95
N ILE A 62 17.66 6.22 0.30
CA ILE A 62 17.08 5.02 0.90
C ILE A 62 18.20 4.05 1.27
N ASP A 63 19.12 3.79 0.34
CA ASP A 63 20.23 2.88 0.54
C ASP A 63 21.10 3.31 1.73
N ASN A 64 21.51 4.58 1.76
CA ASN A 64 22.29 5.16 2.87
C ASN A 64 21.59 5.00 4.22
N ILE A 65 20.27 5.21 4.30
CA ILE A 65 19.49 5.01 5.52
C ILE A 65 19.42 3.52 5.88
N LEU A 66 19.21 2.63 4.90
CA LEU A 66 19.10 1.19 5.13
C LEU A 66 20.41 0.57 5.64
N ILE A 67 21.56 0.94 5.06
CA ILE A 67 22.87 0.42 5.48
C ILE A 67 23.39 1.06 6.77
N SER A 68 22.96 2.29 7.10
CA SER A 68 23.45 2.99 8.28
C SER A 68 23.04 2.28 9.57
N LYS A 69 24.02 2.12 10.47
CA LYS A 69 23.83 1.64 11.85
C LYS A 69 23.49 2.78 12.81
N LYS A 70 23.65 4.03 12.39
CA LYS A 70 23.43 5.23 13.21
C LYS A 70 22.00 5.74 13.05
N SER A 71 21.34 6.03 14.16
CA SER A 71 20.09 6.80 14.14
C SER A 71 20.36 8.25 13.71
N GLY A 72 19.48 8.83 12.90
CA GLY A 72 19.54 10.22 12.47
C GLY A 72 20.12 10.43 11.07
N GLN A 73 20.50 9.35 10.36
CA GLN A 73 21.04 9.42 8.99
C GLN A 73 20.11 10.20 8.05
N VAL A 74 18.80 10.11 8.27
CA VAL A 74 17.83 10.85 7.45
C VAL A 74 18.09 12.36 7.45
N LYS A 75 18.53 12.96 8.57
CA LYS A 75 18.80 14.40 8.61
C LYS A 75 19.87 14.80 7.59
N THR A 76 20.93 14.00 7.49
CA THR A 76 22.00 14.19 6.52
C THR A 76 21.50 14.04 5.08
N GLU A 77 20.69 13.00 4.81
CA GLU A 77 20.09 12.82 3.49
C GLU A 77 19.13 13.96 3.12
N LEU A 78 18.34 14.47 4.07
CA LEU A 78 17.48 15.62 3.82
C LEU A 78 18.30 16.88 3.50
N CYS A 79 19.38 17.15 4.23
CA CYS A 79 20.29 18.24 3.89
C CYS A 79 20.84 18.09 2.47
N ARG A 80 21.17 16.87 2.04
CA ARG A 80 21.59 16.58 0.67
C ARG A 80 20.48 16.86 -0.35
N LEU A 81 19.24 16.45 -0.06
CA LEU A 81 18.06 16.73 -0.89
C LEU A 81 17.84 18.24 -1.07
N PHE A 82 17.85 19.03 0.01
CA PHE A 82 17.72 20.49 -0.06
C PHE A 82 18.88 21.14 -0.83
N LYS A 83 20.11 20.69 -0.61
CA LYS A 83 21.27 21.20 -1.36
C LYS A 83 21.15 20.96 -2.86
N ILE A 84 20.64 19.79 -3.28
CA ILE A 84 20.42 19.49 -4.70
C ILE A 84 19.25 20.30 -5.26
N ALA A 85 18.18 20.46 -4.48
CA ALA A 85 17.03 21.26 -4.88
C ALA A 85 17.40 22.73 -5.13
N GLY A 86 18.39 23.24 -4.40
CA GLY A 86 18.86 24.62 -4.51
C GLY A 86 17.96 25.58 -3.75
N GLU A 87 18.10 26.87 -4.03
CA GLU A 87 17.25 27.91 -3.45
C GLU A 87 15.86 27.89 -4.09
N ASN A 88 14.84 28.13 -3.26
CA ASN A 88 13.49 28.34 -3.73
C ASN A 88 13.23 29.84 -3.91
N ASN A 89 13.16 30.27 -5.17
CA ASN A 89 12.89 31.66 -5.54
C ASN A 89 11.48 31.84 -6.12
N ALA A 90 10.58 30.86 -5.92
CA ALA A 90 9.20 30.99 -6.35
C ALA A 90 8.49 32.09 -5.55
N THR A 91 7.55 32.77 -6.19
CA THR A 91 6.72 33.78 -5.53
C THR A 91 5.81 33.13 -4.48
N GLU A 92 5.55 33.85 -3.39
CA GLU A 92 4.56 33.43 -2.40
C GLU A 92 3.20 33.21 -3.08
N LEU A 93 2.63 32.03 -2.89
CA LEU A 93 1.31 31.64 -3.34
C LEU A 93 0.55 30.98 -2.20
N ILE A 94 0.00 31.82 -1.33
CA ILE A 94 -0.96 31.38 -0.33
C ILE A 94 -2.34 31.37 -0.99
N ALA A 95 -2.99 30.22 -1.00
CA ALA A 95 -4.35 30.09 -1.50
C ALA A 95 -5.33 30.83 -0.58
N LYS A 96 -5.57 32.11 -0.88
CA LYS A 96 -6.53 32.96 -0.16
C LYS A 96 -7.94 32.56 -0.58
N ASN A 97 -8.86 32.47 0.39
CA ASN A 97 -10.29 32.22 0.17
C ASN A 97 -10.63 30.88 -0.51
N MET A 98 -9.81 29.84 -0.34
CA MET A 98 -10.21 28.50 -0.78
C MET A 98 -11.46 28.02 -0.04
N HIS A 99 -12.40 27.42 -0.77
CA HIS A 99 -13.55 26.77 -0.16
C HIS A 99 -13.05 25.68 0.81
N SER A 100 -13.74 25.50 1.93
CA SER A 100 -13.35 24.54 2.98
C SER A 100 -13.18 23.12 2.44
N ILE A 101 -13.96 22.75 1.40
CA ILE A 101 -13.83 21.47 0.71
C ILE A 101 -12.46 21.27 0.04
N SER A 102 -11.90 22.33 -0.56
CA SER A 102 -10.61 22.31 -1.25
C SER A 102 -9.45 22.14 -0.28
N LEU A 103 -9.63 22.59 0.96
CA LEU A 103 -8.64 22.45 2.03
C LEU A 103 -8.75 21.11 2.79
N LYS A 104 -9.79 20.31 2.54
CA LYS A 104 -10.04 19.08 3.30
C LYS A 104 -8.94 18.04 3.18
N ASN A 105 -8.20 18.03 2.07
CA ASN A 105 -7.04 17.18 1.84
C ASN A 105 -5.70 17.85 2.20
N TYR A 106 -5.70 19.15 2.49
CA TYR A 106 -4.49 19.92 2.72
C TYR A 106 -4.07 19.82 4.19
N ASP A 107 -3.07 18.97 4.47
CA ASP A 107 -2.50 18.79 5.82
C ASP A 107 -0.97 18.74 5.75
N ASN A 108 -0.33 19.86 6.10
CA ASN A 108 1.11 20.00 6.25
C ASN A 108 1.56 20.01 7.72
N SER A 109 0.66 19.70 8.67
CA SER A 109 0.94 19.75 10.12
C SER A 109 2.05 18.79 10.55
N TRP A 110 2.36 17.79 9.71
CA TRP A 110 3.44 16.86 9.96
C TRP A 110 4.82 17.49 10.01
N ILE A 111 5.03 18.63 9.34
CA ILE A 111 6.32 19.34 9.32
C ILE A 111 6.63 19.82 10.74
N GLY A 112 5.70 20.58 11.34
CA GLY A 112 5.83 21.10 12.70
C GLY A 112 5.87 19.99 13.76
N LYS A 113 5.04 18.95 13.61
CA LYS A 113 4.96 17.81 14.55
C LYS A 113 6.18 16.88 14.51
N SER A 114 7.02 16.95 13.48
CA SER A 114 8.16 16.05 13.33
C SER A 114 9.23 16.33 14.38
N ARG A 115 9.60 15.29 15.13
CA ARG A 115 10.77 15.29 16.04
C ARG A 115 12.08 14.88 15.33
N ILE A 116 11.99 14.48 14.07
CA ILE A 116 13.13 14.02 13.27
C ILE A 116 13.72 15.17 12.44
N LEU A 117 12.89 16.10 11.96
CA LEU A 117 13.38 17.27 11.21
C LEU A 117 14.16 18.22 12.13
N SER A 118 15.24 18.81 11.62
CA SER A 118 15.83 20.00 12.25
C SER A 118 14.93 21.23 12.05
N ASP A 119 15.15 22.28 12.83
CA ASP A 119 14.38 23.52 12.71
C ASP A 119 14.59 24.17 11.33
N GLU A 120 15.81 24.11 10.80
CA GLU A 120 16.10 24.58 9.44
C GLU A 120 15.34 23.79 8.37
N GLN A 121 15.28 22.46 8.49
CA GLN A 121 14.52 21.62 7.55
C GLN A 121 13.01 21.92 7.63
N LYS A 122 12.49 22.19 8.83
CA LYS A 122 11.09 22.62 8.99
C LYS A 122 10.86 23.97 8.31
N ARG A 123 11.75 24.94 8.53
CA ARG A 123 11.68 26.27 7.92
C ARG A 123 11.66 26.18 6.39
N LEU A 124 12.57 25.39 5.80
CA LEU A 124 12.62 25.18 4.35
C LEU A 124 11.34 24.52 3.80
N LEU A 125 10.79 23.52 4.50
CA LEU A 125 9.55 22.87 4.08
C LEU A 125 8.34 23.78 4.17
N ILE A 126 8.21 24.56 5.24
CA ILE A 126 7.14 25.55 5.43
C ILE A 126 7.23 26.61 4.33
N PHE A 127 8.43 27.15 4.10
CA PHE A 127 8.67 28.12 3.04
C PHE A 127 8.24 27.60 1.67
N ASN A 128 8.64 26.37 1.32
CA ASN A 128 8.25 25.72 0.06
C ASN A 128 6.73 25.48 -0.06
N THR A 129 6.03 25.30 1.06
CA THR A 129 4.58 25.18 1.08
C THR A 129 3.90 26.52 0.76
N GLU A 130 4.47 27.64 1.22
CA GLU A 130 3.98 28.99 0.97
C GLU A 130 4.44 29.54 -0.39
N HIS A 131 5.53 29.00 -0.94
CA HIS A 131 6.14 29.41 -2.21
C HIS A 131 6.28 28.19 -3.16
N PRO A 132 5.17 27.56 -3.56
CA PRO A 132 5.21 26.40 -4.45
C PRO A 132 5.57 26.81 -5.89
N TYR A 133 6.16 25.88 -6.63
CA TYR A 133 6.29 25.97 -8.07
C TYR A 133 4.91 26.13 -8.72
N ASN A 134 4.76 27.17 -9.54
CA ASN A 134 3.49 27.56 -10.16
C ASN A 134 3.43 27.26 -11.67
N GLY A 135 4.44 26.59 -12.22
CA GLY A 135 4.46 26.15 -13.62
C GLY A 135 3.91 24.73 -13.81
N LEU A 136 4.01 24.22 -15.05
CA LEU A 136 3.64 22.85 -15.36
C LEU A 136 4.62 21.88 -14.68
N ASN A 137 4.15 21.11 -13.70
CA ASN A 137 5.00 20.16 -13.00
C ASN A 137 5.44 19.03 -13.96
N PHE A 138 6.75 18.77 -13.99
CA PHE A 138 7.34 17.76 -14.86
C PHE A 138 6.84 16.34 -14.56
N TYR A 139 6.58 16.02 -13.28
CA TYR A 139 6.24 14.66 -12.85
C TYR A 139 4.74 14.38 -12.77
N ALA A 140 3.91 15.41 -12.60
CA ALA A 140 2.47 15.26 -12.41
C ALA A 140 1.73 16.30 -13.24
N GLN A 141 0.96 15.83 -14.22
CA GLN A 141 0.23 16.63 -15.18
C GLN A 141 -1.23 16.21 -15.18
N ALA A 142 -2.11 17.06 -15.73
CA ALA A 142 -3.45 16.61 -16.09
C ALA A 142 -3.33 15.54 -17.18
N ASP A 143 -4.09 14.47 -17.06
CA ASP A 143 -4.18 13.47 -18.13
C ASP A 143 -4.91 14.10 -19.34
N PRO A 144 -4.29 14.11 -20.53
CA PRO A 144 -4.86 14.75 -21.72
C PRO A 144 -6.13 14.05 -22.22
N ASP A 145 -6.29 12.75 -21.93
CA ASP A 145 -7.41 11.93 -22.38
C ASP A 145 -8.49 11.77 -21.29
N ASN A 146 -8.21 12.18 -20.04
CA ASN A 146 -9.11 12.06 -18.90
C ASN A 146 -8.84 13.13 -17.83
N ASP A 147 -9.67 14.18 -17.77
CA ASP A 147 -9.51 15.28 -16.81
C ASP A 147 -9.57 14.87 -15.32
N SER A 148 -9.97 13.63 -15.02
CA SER A 148 -10.23 13.13 -13.68
C SER A 148 -9.04 12.42 -13.03
N THR A 149 -7.89 12.27 -13.71
CA THR A 149 -6.70 11.59 -13.17
C THR A 149 -5.41 12.38 -13.33
N VAL A 150 -4.51 12.24 -12.35
CA VAL A 150 -3.14 12.73 -12.47
C VAL A 150 -2.34 11.78 -13.35
N PHE A 151 -1.70 12.33 -14.38
CA PHE A 151 -0.79 11.61 -15.25
C PHE A 151 0.66 11.86 -14.85
N THR A 152 1.49 10.82 -14.87
CA THR A 152 2.92 10.90 -14.53
C THR A 152 3.81 10.58 -15.73
N PRO A 153 3.79 11.39 -16.80
CA PRO A 153 4.40 11.05 -18.09
C PRO A 153 5.92 10.84 -18.02
N ASN A 154 6.58 11.57 -17.13
CA ASN A 154 8.04 11.62 -17.08
C ASN A 154 8.62 10.78 -15.93
N GLU A 155 7.82 9.91 -15.33
CA GLU A 155 8.33 8.91 -14.39
C GLU A 155 8.84 7.67 -15.12
N LYS A 156 10.07 7.25 -14.81
CA LYS A 156 10.59 5.97 -15.32
C LYS A 156 9.73 4.80 -14.81
N GLN A 157 9.36 3.91 -15.72
CA GLN A 157 8.45 2.78 -15.46
C GLN A 157 9.14 1.53 -14.91
N TYR A 158 10.44 1.34 -15.19
CA TYR A 158 11.22 0.18 -14.75
C TYR A 158 10.56 -1.19 -15.05
N THR A 159 10.00 -1.35 -16.26
CA THR A 159 9.18 -2.51 -16.68
C THR A 159 9.86 -3.87 -16.50
N GLU A 160 11.19 -3.91 -16.61
CA GLU A 160 11.97 -5.14 -16.46
C GLU A 160 12.06 -5.62 -14.99
N MET A 161 11.80 -4.75 -14.01
CA MET A 161 11.91 -5.06 -12.58
C MET A 161 10.65 -5.73 -12.02
N ARG A 162 10.39 -6.98 -12.45
CA ARG A 162 9.22 -7.75 -11.97
C ARG A 162 9.19 -7.98 -10.46
N TYR A 163 10.37 -8.18 -9.87
CA TYR A 163 10.59 -8.20 -8.42
C TYR A 163 11.81 -7.32 -8.11
N PRO A 164 11.61 -6.01 -7.83
CA PRO A 164 12.70 -5.08 -7.60
C PRO A 164 13.39 -5.33 -6.25
N ASP A 165 14.62 -4.86 -6.11
CA ASP A 165 15.28 -4.78 -4.81
C ASP A 165 14.54 -3.83 -3.84
N VAL A 166 14.93 -3.86 -2.57
CA VAL A 166 14.27 -3.10 -1.51
C VAL A 166 14.21 -1.59 -1.76
N ASN A 167 15.23 -1.01 -2.40
CA ASN A 167 15.28 0.43 -2.67
C ASN A 167 14.20 0.82 -3.68
N TYR A 168 14.01 0.00 -4.73
CA TYR A 168 12.97 0.22 -5.74
C TYR A 168 11.56 -0.14 -5.25
N ARG A 169 11.41 -1.14 -4.36
CA ARG A 169 10.12 -1.39 -3.69
C ARG A 169 9.68 -0.19 -2.85
N LEU A 170 10.62 0.43 -2.13
CA LEU A 170 10.36 1.64 -1.37
C LEU A 170 10.13 2.87 -2.26
N LEU A 171 10.82 2.99 -3.41
CA LEU A 171 10.52 4.00 -4.42
C LEU A 171 9.05 3.91 -4.88
N GLY A 172 8.58 2.72 -5.23
CA GLY A 172 7.19 2.48 -5.62
C GLY A 172 6.19 2.90 -4.54
N LEU A 173 6.45 2.52 -3.29
CA LEU A 173 5.65 2.96 -2.14
C LEU A 173 5.65 4.48 -1.98
N PHE A 174 6.80 5.13 -2.14
CA PHE A 174 6.92 6.58 -1.92
C PHE A 174 6.26 7.37 -3.03
N ARG A 175 6.35 6.91 -4.29
CA ARG A 175 5.59 7.48 -5.41
C ARG A 175 4.10 7.35 -5.17
N PHE A 176 3.61 6.13 -4.88
CA PHE A 176 2.20 5.89 -4.55
C PHE A 176 1.73 6.79 -3.41
N TRP A 177 2.47 6.83 -2.29
CA TRP A 177 2.07 7.60 -1.13
C TRP A 177 1.95 9.09 -1.43
N ASN A 178 2.91 9.64 -2.18
CA ASN A 178 2.93 11.07 -2.49
C ASN A 178 1.90 11.45 -3.57
N VAL A 179 1.69 10.62 -4.60
CA VAL A 179 0.62 10.87 -5.59
C VAL A 179 -0.73 10.97 -4.87
N ILE A 180 -1.04 10.03 -3.97
CA ILE A 180 -2.27 10.10 -3.18
C ILE A 180 -2.25 11.30 -2.22
N ASN A 181 -1.10 11.63 -1.63
CA ASN A 181 -1.01 12.76 -0.70
C ASN A 181 -1.37 14.09 -1.36
N TYR A 182 -0.97 14.31 -2.61
CA TYR A 182 -1.08 15.62 -3.27
C TYR A 182 -2.20 15.71 -4.30
N TYR A 183 -2.58 14.60 -4.94
CA TYR A 183 -3.49 14.62 -6.10
C TYR A 183 -4.78 13.81 -5.91
N TYR A 184 -4.91 13.00 -4.86
CA TYR A 184 -6.11 12.19 -4.68
C TYR A 184 -7.27 13.01 -4.09
N PRO A 185 -8.45 13.07 -4.76
CA PRO A 185 -9.55 13.97 -4.38
C PRO A 185 -10.23 13.58 -3.06
N TYR A 186 -10.12 12.32 -2.63
CA TYR A 186 -10.82 11.79 -1.46
C TYR A 186 -9.87 11.36 -0.34
N LYS A 187 -8.68 11.96 -0.21
CA LYS A 187 -7.71 11.59 0.84
C LYS A 187 -8.30 11.64 2.25
N TYR A 188 -9.18 12.61 2.52
CA TYR A 188 -9.92 12.71 3.78
C TYR A 188 -10.85 11.52 4.08
N ALA A 189 -11.27 10.76 3.06
CA ALA A 189 -12.22 9.66 3.15
C ALA A 189 -11.56 8.26 3.19
N ILE A 190 -10.23 8.19 3.13
CA ILE A 190 -9.47 6.93 3.16
C ILE A 190 -9.70 6.13 4.46
N GLY A 191 -10.20 6.77 5.53
CA GLY A 191 -10.59 6.09 6.77
C GLY A 191 -9.46 5.84 7.77
N LYS A 192 -8.24 6.33 7.48
CA LYS A 192 -7.12 6.39 8.44
C LYS A 192 -6.23 7.61 8.16
N PRO A 193 -5.45 8.09 9.16
CA PRO A 193 -4.49 9.16 8.93
C PRO A 193 -3.48 8.76 7.83
N TRP A 194 -3.39 9.53 6.75
CA TRP A 194 -2.61 9.12 5.57
C TRP A 194 -1.13 8.87 5.88
N HIS A 195 -0.55 9.64 6.81
CA HIS A 195 0.84 9.45 7.24
C HIS A 195 1.10 8.09 7.90
N SER A 196 0.08 7.42 8.47
CA SER A 196 0.22 6.11 9.10
C SER A 196 0.52 5.00 8.08
N VAL A 197 0.10 5.17 6.82
CA VAL A 197 0.32 4.18 5.75
C VAL A 197 1.80 3.95 5.50
N LEU A 198 2.65 4.98 5.56
CA LEU A 198 4.11 4.80 5.45
C LEU A 198 4.65 3.94 6.59
N HIS A 199 4.19 4.16 7.82
CA HIS A 199 4.62 3.38 8.98
C HIS A 199 4.20 1.91 8.90
N GLU A 200 3.02 1.64 8.31
CA GLU A 200 2.53 0.29 8.10
C GLU A 200 3.25 -0.41 6.93
N MET A 201 3.43 0.29 5.81
CA MET A 201 3.86 -0.33 4.54
C MET A 201 5.37 -0.42 4.37
N ILE A 202 6.17 0.50 4.93
CA ILE A 202 7.65 0.44 4.82
C ILE A 202 8.20 -0.90 5.35
N PRO A 203 7.84 -1.38 6.56
CA PRO A 203 8.29 -2.69 7.03
C PRO A 203 7.86 -3.84 6.13
N ILE A 204 6.67 -3.75 5.52
CA ILE A 204 6.13 -4.78 4.63
C ILE A 204 6.93 -4.83 3.32
N MET A 205 7.23 -3.68 2.73
CA MET A 205 8.07 -3.58 1.53
C MET A 205 9.49 -4.08 1.77
N ILE A 206 10.06 -3.80 2.95
CA ILE A 206 11.41 -4.28 3.32
C ILE A 206 11.41 -5.81 3.47
N LYS A 207 10.39 -6.38 4.14
CA LYS A 207 10.29 -7.82 4.42
C LYS A 207 9.79 -8.68 3.25
N ALA A 208 9.35 -8.08 2.15
CA ALA A 208 8.98 -8.81 0.95
C ALA A 208 10.25 -9.37 0.27
N THR A 209 10.60 -10.61 0.59
CA THR A 209 11.85 -11.26 0.15
C THR A 209 11.71 -12.11 -1.12
N ASP A 210 10.50 -12.20 -1.67
CA ASP A 210 10.19 -12.94 -2.89
C ASP A 210 9.03 -12.27 -3.66
N THR A 211 8.76 -12.77 -4.88
CA THR A 211 7.69 -12.25 -5.76
C THR A 211 6.31 -12.30 -5.10
N LEU A 212 5.99 -13.38 -4.39
CA LEU A 212 4.66 -13.59 -3.79
C LEU A 212 4.39 -12.60 -2.66
N SER A 213 5.36 -12.46 -1.75
CA SER A 213 5.32 -11.49 -0.66
C SER A 213 5.31 -10.05 -1.17
N TYR A 214 6.00 -9.75 -2.28
CA TYR A 214 5.94 -8.44 -2.93
C TYR A 214 4.57 -8.15 -3.56
N HIS A 215 3.98 -9.11 -4.29
CA HIS A 215 2.63 -8.96 -4.83
C HIS A 215 1.58 -8.75 -3.73
N ARG A 216 1.69 -9.47 -2.60
CA ARG A 216 0.86 -9.21 -1.42
C ARG A 216 1.10 -7.83 -0.83
N ALA A 217 2.34 -7.33 -0.82
CA ALA A 217 2.65 -5.98 -0.38
C ALA A 217 2.02 -4.92 -1.30
N LEU A 218 2.06 -5.10 -2.62
CA LEU A 218 1.41 -4.22 -3.60
C LEU A 218 -0.11 -4.23 -3.46
N ALA A 219 -0.73 -5.40 -3.33
CA ALA A 219 -2.17 -5.54 -3.08
C ALA A 219 -2.59 -4.83 -1.78
N LYS A 220 -1.80 -4.99 -0.71
CA LYS A 220 -2.07 -4.31 0.55
C LYS A 220 -1.88 -2.80 0.44
N MET A 221 -0.86 -2.36 -0.29
CA MET A 221 -0.58 -0.95 -0.55
C MET A 221 -1.77 -0.28 -1.22
N SER A 222 -2.26 -0.83 -2.33
CA SER A 222 -3.40 -0.26 -3.05
C SER A 222 -4.67 -0.29 -2.20
N ALA A 223 -4.93 -1.37 -1.47
CA ALA A 223 -6.08 -1.46 -0.57
C ALA A 223 -6.07 -0.43 0.58
N THR A 224 -4.94 0.22 0.89
CA THR A 224 -4.88 1.22 1.96
C THR A 224 -5.67 2.49 1.70
N ILE A 225 -6.00 2.81 0.43
CA ILE A 225 -6.81 4.00 0.10
C ILE A 225 -8.31 3.77 0.28
N ASN A 226 -8.76 2.53 0.48
CA ASN A 226 -10.19 2.18 0.55
C ASN A 226 -10.99 2.78 -0.62
N ASP A 227 -10.59 2.46 -1.84
CA ASP A 227 -11.28 2.86 -3.06
C ASP A 227 -11.48 1.64 -3.96
N SER A 228 -12.68 1.48 -4.51
CA SER A 228 -13.02 0.39 -5.43
C SER A 228 -12.38 0.57 -6.81
N HIS A 229 -11.95 1.79 -7.17
CA HIS A 229 -11.18 2.09 -8.37
C HIS A 229 -9.66 2.07 -8.13
N GLY A 230 -9.26 1.89 -6.87
CA GLY A 230 -7.89 1.99 -6.38
C GLY A 230 -7.08 0.69 -6.46
N SER A 231 -7.08 0.01 -7.60
CA SER A 231 -6.40 -1.28 -7.77
C SER A 231 -4.99 -1.14 -8.36
N VAL A 232 -4.20 -2.22 -8.35
CA VAL A 232 -2.92 -2.31 -9.05
C VAL A 232 -3.16 -2.83 -10.46
N TRP A 233 -2.54 -2.18 -11.45
CA TRP A 233 -2.52 -2.64 -12.83
C TRP A 233 -1.08 -2.81 -13.33
N PRO A 234 -0.72 -3.93 -13.98
CA PRO A 234 -1.53 -5.14 -14.14
C PRO A 234 -1.85 -5.81 -12.79
N SER A 235 -2.94 -6.58 -12.74
CA SER A 235 -3.42 -7.20 -11.50
C SER A 235 -2.39 -8.18 -10.91
N VAL A 236 -2.12 -8.04 -9.61
CA VAL A 236 -1.22 -8.92 -8.85
C VAL A 236 -1.95 -10.03 -8.07
N PHE A 237 -3.29 -9.97 -7.99
CA PHE A 237 -4.08 -10.83 -7.09
C PHE A 237 -3.98 -12.31 -7.45
N THR A 238 -4.02 -12.64 -8.74
CA THR A 238 -4.00 -14.03 -9.24
C THR A 238 -2.78 -14.81 -8.79
N SER A 239 -1.66 -14.13 -8.49
CA SER A 239 -0.44 -14.76 -7.98
C SER A 239 -0.60 -15.39 -6.60
N PHE A 240 -1.63 -15.01 -5.84
CA PHE A 240 -1.86 -15.54 -4.50
C PHE A 240 -3.32 -15.93 -4.21
N THR A 241 -4.24 -15.59 -5.11
CA THR A 241 -5.64 -16.04 -5.06
C THR A 241 -5.92 -17.21 -6.01
N GLY A 242 -5.09 -17.43 -7.03
CA GLY A 242 -5.42 -18.30 -8.15
C GLY A 242 -6.23 -17.60 -9.23
N LYS A 243 -6.23 -18.19 -10.43
CA LYS A 243 -6.86 -17.65 -11.65
C LYS A 243 -8.21 -18.28 -11.95
N TYR A 244 -8.39 -19.56 -11.61
CA TYR A 244 -9.55 -20.34 -12.05
C TYR A 244 -10.64 -20.28 -11.00
N SER A 245 -11.84 -19.86 -11.40
CA SER A 245 -13.01 -19.80 -10.52
C SER A 245 -13.75 -21.14 -10.47
N PRO A 246 -14.49 -21.45 -9.39
CA PRO A 246 -15.30 -22.66 -9.33
C PRO A 246 -16.39 -22.68 -10.41
N PRO A 247 -16.92 -23.85 -10.80
CA PRO A 247 -17.95 -24.00 -11.84
C PRO A 247 -19.36 -23.54 -11.38
N PHE A 248 -19.44 -22.66 -10.39
CA PHE A 248 -20.66 -22.11 -9.82
C PHE A 248 -20.43 -20.70 -9.25
N ASN A 249 -21.49 -19.91 -9.20
CA ASN A 249 -21.50 -18.65 -8.48
C ASN A 249 -21.96 -18.88 -7.04
N PHE A 250 -21.47 -18.03 -6.14
CA PHE A 250 -21.84 -18.03 -4.73
C PHE A 250 -22.07 -16.60 -4.24
N ALA A 251 -22.66 -16.44 -3.06
CA ALA A 251 -22.70 -15.19 -2.32
C ALA A 251 -22.00 -15.41 -0.97
N LEU A 252 -21.29 -14.39 -0.48
CA LEU A 252 -20.71 -14.42 0.86
C LEU A 252 -21.71 -13.84 1.86
N ILE A 253 -22.21 -14.69 2.76
CA ILE A 253 -23.24 -14.37 3.76
C ILE A 253 -22.78 -14.92 5.11
N ASP A 254 -22.69 -14.06 6.13
CA ASP A 254 -22.31 -14.42 7.51
C ASP A 254 -21.08 -15.33 7.62
N GLY A 255 -20.04 -15.00 6.85
CA GLY A 255 -18.78 -15.74 6.86
C GLY A 255 -18.86 -17.14 6.23
N LYS A 256 -19.84 -17.39 5.35
CA LYS A 256 -20.03 -18.62 4.57
C LYS A 256 -20.18 -18.27 3.09
N ALA A 257 -19.92 -19.22 2.21
CA ALA A 257 -20.21 -19.10 0.78
C ALA A 257 -21.47 -19.91 0.44
N VAL A 258 -22.52 -19.25 -0.04
CA VAL A 258 -23.80 -19.88 -0.42
C VAL A 258 -23.89 -19.95 -1.93
N VAL A 259 -23.95 -21.15 -2.49
CA VAL A 259 -24.05 -21.37 -3.94
C VAL A 259 -25.39 -20.86 -4.44
N ASN A 260 -25.39 -19.97 -5.43
CA ASN A 260 -26.60 -19.35 -5.96
C ASN A 260 -26.86 -19.65 -7.44
N LYS A 261 -25.86 -20.17 -8.17
CA LYS A 261 -26.03 -20.63 -9.56
C LYS A 261 -24.98 -21.66 -9.92
N ILE A 262 -25.38 -22.75 -10.57
CA ILE A 262 -24.44 -23.66 -11.25
C ILE A 262 -24.15 -23.10 -12.65
N VAL A 263 -22.86 -22.94 -12.98
CA VAL A 263 -22.41 -22.39 -14.28
C VAL A 263 -22.09 -23.54 -15.23
N ASP A 264 -21.41 -24.57 -14.74
CA ASP A 264 -21.10 -25.78 -15.50
C ASP A 264 -21.48 -27.02 -14.66
N SER A 265 -22.59 -27.65 -15.04
CA SER A 265 -23.11 -28.84 -14.35
C SER A 265 -22.22 -30.07 -14.57
N SER A 266 -21.49 -30.14 -15.69
CA SER A 266 -20.58 -31.26 -15.97
C SER A 266 -19.39 -31.25 -15.02
N LEU A 267 -18.84 -30.08 -14.72
CA LEU A 267 -17.75 -29.92 -13.75
C LEU A 267 -18.21 -30.04 -12.29
N CYS A 268 -19.51 -29.91 -12.01
CA CYS A 268 -20.09 -30.20 -10.70
C CYS A 268 -20.48 -31.68 -10.55
N SER A 269 -20.51 -32.45 -11.65
CA SER A 269 -20.92 -33.86 -11.62
C SER A 269 -19.93 -34.70 -10.81
N GLY A 270 -20.45 -35.49 -9.86
CA GLY A 270 -19.62 -36.21 -8.88
C GLY A 270 -19.31 -35.43 -7.59
N SER A 271 -19.66 -34.14 -7.53
CA SER A 271 -19.79 -33.41 -6.27
C SER A 271 -21.25 -33.38 -5.82
N ASN A 272 -21.51 -33.22 -4.53
CA ASN A 272 -22.86 -32.96 -4.00
C ASN A 272 -23.19 -31.45 -3.96
N ILE A 273 -22.55 -30.63 -4.81
CA ILE A 273 -22.77 -29.18 -4.85
C ILE A 273 -23.98 -28.85 -5.72
N GLN A 274 -24.95 -28.17 -5.12
CA GLN A 274 -26.16 -27.67 -5.76
C GLN A 274 -26.46 -26.22 -5.35
N VAL A 275 -27.39 -25.55 -6.04
CA VAL A 275 -27.93 -24.26 -5.59
C VAL A 275 -28.46 -24.39 -4.16
N GLY A 276 -28.11 -23.44 -3.28
CA GLY A 276 -28.41 -23.48 -1.85
C GLY A 276 -27.35 -24.18 -1.00
N SER A 277 -26.34 -24.83 -1.59
CA SER A 277 -25.24 -25.41 -0.82
C SER A 277 -24.49 -24.34 -0.04
N VAL A 278 -24.18 -24.64 1.22
CA VAL A 278 -23.46 -23.73 2.12
C VAL A 278 -22.07 -24.28 2.40
N ILE A 279 -21.05 -23.59 1.89
CA ILE A 279 -19.65 -23.92 2.07
C ILE A 279 -19.13 -23.16 3.30
N TYR A 280 -18.72 -23.92 4.31
CA TYR A 280 -18.22 -23.39 5.58
C TYR A 280 -16.70 -23.25 5.61
N ALA A 281 -15.99 -24.17 4.96
CA ALA A 281 -14.54 -24.25 4.96
C ALA A 281 -14.01 -24.86 3.65
N ILE A 282 -12.75 -24.56 3.35
CA ILE A 282 -12.00 -25.06 2.19
C ILE A 282 -10.62 -25.43 2.71
N ASP A 283 -10.19 -26.67 2.47
CA ASP A 283 -8.94 -27.23 3.01
C ASP A 283 -8.83 -27.06 4.54
N GLY A 284 -9.94 -27.26 5.25
CA GLY A 284 -10.02 -27.07 6.71
C GLY A 284 -9.99 -25.61 7.20
N ILE A 285 -9.87 -24.62 6.29
CA ILE A 285 -9.87 -23.19 6.65
C ILE A 285 -11.27 -22.61 6.42
N SER A 286 -11.91 -22.12 7.50
CA SER A 286 -13.25 -21.52 7.39
C SER A 286 -13.28 -20.30 6.46
N ILE A 287 -14.39 -20.11 5.75
CA ILE A 287 -14.63 -18.94 4.90
C ILE A 287 -14.50 -17.65 5.70
N LYS A 288 -15.06 -17.61 6.92
CA LYS A 288 -14.90 -16.47 7.85
C LYS A 288 -13.42 -16.12 8.10
N ARG A 289 -12.57 -17.13 8.34
CA ARG A 289 -11.14 -16.92 8.52
C ARG A 289 -10.47 -16.41 7.24
N ARG A 290 -10.76 -17.03 6.09
CA ARG A 290 -10.26 -16.58 4.77
C ARG A 290 -10.63 -15.13 4.48
N ILE A 291 -11.87 -14.70 4.77
CA ILE A 291 -12.29 -13.30 4.65
C ILE A 291 -11.39 -12.42 5.53
N SER A 292 -11.30 -12.73 6.83
CA SER A 292 -10.55 -11.90 7.78
C SER A 292 -9.07 -11.74 7.41
N GLU A 293 -8.43 -12.80 6.92
CA GLU A 293 -7.01 -12.80 6.52
C GLU A 293 -6.78 -12.03 5.22
N ASN A 294 -7.81 -11.88 4.36
CA ASN A 294 -7.67 -11.23 3.05
C ASN A 294 -8.23 -9.80 2.96
N LEU A 295 -9.00 -9.32 3.95
CA LEU A 295 -9.59 -7.97 3.95
C LEU A 295 -8.58 -6.84 3.70
N ALA A 296 -7.34 -7.03 4.16
CA ALA A 296 -6.26 -6.04 4.00
C ALA A 296 -5.72 -5.94 2.57
N TYR A 297 -6.03 -6.90 1.69
CA TYR A 297 -5.58 -6.91 0.30
C TYR A 297 -6.65 -6.46 -0.69
N VAL A 298 -7.90 -6.29 -0.24
CA VAL A 298 -9.02 -5.98 -1.15
C VAL A 298 -9.26 -4.47 -1.23
N PRO A 299 -9.01 -3.82 -2.38
CA PRO A 299 -9.36 -2.42 -2.58
C PRO A 299 -10.88 -2.29 -2.75
N ALA A 300 -11.51 -1.56 -1.83
CA ALA A 300 -12.93 -1.20 -1.92
C ALA A 300 -13.27 -0.08 -0.93
N SER A 301 -14.33 0.66 -1.26
CA SER A 301 -14.77 1.86 -0.53
C SER A 301 -15.42 1.59 0.82
N ASN A 302 -15.90 0.36 1.06
CA ASN A 302 -16.52 -0.05 2.31
C ASN A 302 -16.51 -1.59 2.43
N TYR A 303 -16.98 -2.10 3.56
CA TYR A 303 -17.01 -3.54 3.83
C TYR A 303 -17.83 -4.33 2.79
N GLY A 304 -19.00 -3.84 2.39
CA GLY A 304 -19.82 -4.50 1.38
C GLY A 304 -19.11 -4.61 0.03
N GLY A 305 -18.42 -3.54 -0.39
CA GLY A 305 -17.55 -3.56 -1.56
C GLY A 305 -16.40 -4.56 -1.43
N LYS A 306 -15.77 -4.65 -0.25
CA LYS A 306 -14.72 -5.65 0.00
C LYS A 306 -15.27 -7.07 -0.18
N ILE A 307 -16.45 -7.36 0.38
CA ILE A 307 -17.08 -8.68 0.26
C ILE A 307 -17.44 -9.00 -1.20
N LYS A 308 -17.96 -8.03 -1.97
CA LYS A 308 -18.21 -8.19 -3.40
C LYS A 308 -16.95 -8.58 -4.19
N THR A 309 -15.83 -7.92 -3.93
CA THR A 309 -14.54 -8.19 -4.60
C THR A 309 -13.84 -9.45 -4.08
N MET A 310 -14.19 -9.93 -2.87
CA MET A 310 -13.54 -11.05 -2.18
C MET A 310 -13.74 -12.40 -2.89
N HIS A 311 -14.65 -12.52 -3.87
CA HIS A 311 -14.93 -13.77 -4.58
C HIS A 311 -13.67 -14.51 -5.04
N ALA A 312 -12.75 -13.80 -5.70
CA ALA A 312 -11.51 -14.39 -6.21
C ALA A 312 -10.60 -14.92 -5.09
N PHE A 313 -10.69 -14.41 -3.88
CA PHE A 313 -9.82 -14.78 -2.75
C PHE A 313 -10.32 -16.04 -2.02
N MET A 314 -11.56 -16.47 -2.27
CA MET A 314 -12.19 -17.54 -1.49
C MET A 314 -11.99 -18.91 -2.14
N LEU A 315 -12.44 -19.04 -3.39
CA LEU A 315 -12.62 -20.34 -4.06
C LEU A 315 -11.80 -20.48 -5.35
N ASN A 316 -11.02 -19.48 -5.74
CA ASN A 316 -10.18 -19.63 -6.92
C ASN A 316 -9.03 -20.62 -6.67
N THR A 317 -8.61 -21.29 -7.73
CA THR A 317 -7.49 -22.25 -7.74
C THR A 317 -6.39 -21.82 -8.70
N PHE A 318 -5.18 -22.36 -8.50
CA PHE A 318 -4.02 -22.14 -9.37
C PHE A 318 -3.99 -23.09 -10.58
N THR A 319 -4.69 -24.22 -10.50
CA THR A 319 -4.81 -25.24 -11.53
C THR A 319 -6.23 -25.28 -12.07
N ASN A 320 -6.38 -25.65 -13.34
CA ASN A 320 -7.71 -25.81 -13.95
C ASN A 320 -8.47 -26.98 -13.29
N ALA A 321 -9.79 -26.89 -13.22
CA ALA A 321 -10.67 -27.88 -12.56
C ALA A 321 -10.53 -29.31 -13.13
N SER A 322 -10.05 -29.47 -14.36
CA SER A 322 -9.76 -30.77 -14.96
C SER A 322 -8.61 -31.55 -14.31
N GLN A 323 -7.90 -30.97 -13.33
CA GLN A 323 -6.71 -31.56 -12.71
C GLN A 323 -6.79 -31.69 -11.17
N GLN A 324 -7.94 -31.45 -10.52
CA GLN A 324 -8.03 -31.49 -9.06
C GLN A 324 -9.22 -32.29 -8.52
N SER A 325 -8.93 -33.18 -7.57
CA SER A 325 -9.85 -33.67 -6.53
C SER A 325 -9.84 -32.69 -5.37
N LEU A 326 -10.87 -31.85 -5.23
CA LEU A 326 -11.00 -30.92 -4.10
C LEU A 326 -11.85 -31.59 -3.00
N GLU A 327 -11.30 -31.70 -1.78
CA GLU A 327 -12.07 -32.12 -0.60
C GLU A 327 -12.82 -30.91 -0.02
N TRP A 328 -14.13 -30.85 -0.26
CA TRP A 328 -15.01 -29.84 0.32
C TRP A 328 -15.75 -30.40 1.52
N THR A 329 -15.70 -29.73 2.67
CA THR A 329 -16.61 -30.04 3.79
C THR A 329 -17.87 -29.19 3.66
N TYR A 330 -19.00 -29.84 3.37
CA TYR A 330 -20.33 -29.22 3.27
C TYR A 330 -21.31 -29.89 4.25
N LEU A 331 -22.24 -29.12 4.79
CA LEU A 331 -23.42 -29.66 5.45
C LEU A 331 -24.55 -29.74 4.42
N GLN A 332 -25.21 -30.91 4.34
CA GLN A 332 -26.48 -31.02 3.62
C GLN A 332 -27.50 -30.04 4.22
N THR A 333 -28.36 -29.51 3.37
CA THR A 333 -29.47 -28.60 3.72
C THR A 333 -30.19 -29.02 4.99
N PRO A 334 -30.56 -28.09 5.90
CA PRO A 334 -31.65 -28.36 6.83
C PRO A 334 -32.87 -28.73 5.99
N GLN A 335 -33.45 -29.91 6.21
CA GLN A 335 -34.79 -30.17 5.74
C GLN A 335 -35.71 -29.18 6.46
N PHE A 336 -36.14 -28.14 5.76
CA PHE A 336 -37.30 -27.38 6.17
C PHE A 336 -38.52 -28.21 5.79
N THR A 337 -39.04 -28.99 6.73
CA THR A 337 -40.44 -29.41 6.69
C THR A 337 -41.28 -28.16 6.96
N PHE A 338 -42.10 -27.79 5.97
CA PHE A 338 -43.15 -26.77 6.14
C PHE A 338 -44.21 -27.24 7.13
#